data_AF-A0A3M3A5T7-F1
#
_entry.id   AF-A0A3M3A5T7-F1
#
_cell.length_a   1.000
_cell.length_b   1.000
_cell.length_c   1.000
_cell.angle_alpha   90.00
_cell.angle_beta   90.00
_cell.angle_gamma   90.00
#
_symmetry.space_group_name_H-M   'P 1'
#
loop_
_entity.id
_entity.type
_entity.pdbx_description
1 polymer ?
#
loop_
_entity_poly.entity_id
_entity_poly.type
_entity_poly.pdbx_seq_one_letter_code
_entity_poly.pdbx_strand_id
1 'polypeptide(L)'
;MAALAPSSQDRWLDLNDVLRELVTEGYLSQDDTETALSQRRSAVNIQLHPLEFLASQQFDDLKRPGKKLDLETLTASLAQA
;
A
#
# COMPACT_ATOMS: atom_id res chain seq x y z
N MET A 1 -26.48 -3.62 -15.44
CA MET A 1 -26.19 -3.97 -14.03
C MET A 1 -24.84 -4.66 -13.94
N ALA A 2 -23.84 -4.03 -13.30
CA ALA A 2 -22.68 -4.65 -12.65
C ALA A 2 -22.12 -3.60 -11.68
N ALA A 3 -22.57 -3.67 -10.44
CA ALA A 3 -21.73 -3.93 -9.26
C ALA A 3 -21.23 -2.62 -8.63
N LEU A 4 -22.10 -2.05 -7.79
CA LEU A 4 -21.76 -1.57 -6.44
C LEU A 4 -20.27 -1.23 -6.29
N ALA A 5 -19.84 -0.02 -6.67
CA ALA A 5 -18.58 0.49 -6.15
C ALA A 5 -18.69 0.39 -4.62
N PRO A 6 -17.86 -0.42 -3.94
CA PRO A 6 -17.91 -0.45 -2.50
C PRO A 6 -17.69 0.99 -2.05
N SER A 7 -18.69 1.49 -1.33
CA SER A 7 -18.63 2.75 -0.61
C SER A 7 -17.23 2.91 -0.06
N SER A 8 -16.60 4.06 -0.34
CA SER A 8 -15.44 4.57 0.37
C SER A 8 -15.78 4.61 1.85
N GLN A 9 -15.74 3.44 2.49
CA GLN A 9 -15.84 3.34 3.92
C GLN A 9 -14.61 4.10 4.39
N ASP A 10 -14.83 5.01 5.33
CA ASP A 10 -13.81 5.59 6.20
C ASP A 10 -13.18 4.47 7.06
N ARG A 11 -12.87 3.32 6.42
CA ARG A 11 -12.20 2.17 6.94
C ARG A 11 -10.80 2.67 7.13
N TRP A 12 -10.41 2.73 8.38
CA TRP A 12 -9.06 3.08 8.78
C TRP A 12 -8.08 2.40 7.85
N LEU A 13 -7.35 3.23 7.11
CA LEU A 13 -6.39 2.80 6.12
C LEU A 13 -5.33 2.04 6.91
N ASP A 14 -5.35 0.71 6.87
CA ASP A 14 -4.39 -0.12 7.57
C ASP A 14 -3.31 -0.59 6.62
N LEU A 15 -2.05 -0.54 7.06
CA LEU A 15 -0.92 -0.98 6.25
C LEU A 15 -1.13 -2.41 5.74
N ASN A 16 -1.71 -3.32 6.53
CA ASN A 16 -1.90 -4.71 6.10
C ASN A 16 -2.88 -4.81 4.92
N ASP A 17 -3.95 -4.02 4.93
CA ASP A 17 -4.95 -4.01 3.86
C ASP A 17 -4.30 -3.45 2.57
N VAL A 18 -3.59 -2.32 2.68
CA VAL A 18 -2.86 -1.73 1.54
C VAL A 18 -1.79 -2.67 0.98
N LEU A 19 -0.96 -3.27 1.84
CA LEU A 19 0.06 -4.22 1.42
C LEU A 19 -0.56 -5.44 0.74
N ARG A 20 -1.67 -5.96 1.27
CA ARG A 20 -2.37 -7.09 0.67
C ARG A 20 -2.89 -6.78 -0.72
N GLU A 21 -3.48 -5.60 -0.92
CA GLU A 21 -3.94 -5.17 -2.24
C GLU A 21 -2.76 -5.03 -3.20
N LEU A 22 -1.67 -4.38 -2.77
CA LEU A 22 -0.45 -4.22 -3.58
C LEU A 22 0.18 -5.57 -3.98
N VAL A 23 0.20 -6.56 -3.08
CA VAL A 23 0.67 -7.91 -3.40
C VAL A 23 -0.29 -8.62 -4.35
N THR A 24 -1.60 -8.49 -4.11
CA THR A 24 -2.64 -9.11 -4.96
C THR A 24 -2.59 -8.58 -6.39
N GLU A 25 -2.36 -7.27 -6.55
CA GLU A 25 -2.19 -6.63 -7.84
C GLU A 25 -0.80 -6.87 -8.46
N GLY A 26 0.17 -7.41 -7.70
CA GLY A 26 1.53 -7.69 -8.15
C GLY A 26 2.46 -6.46 -8.20
N TYR A 27 2.14 -5.41 -7.43
CA TYR A 27 3.02 -4.25 -7.24
C TYR A 27 4.16 -4.55 -6.25
N LEU A 28 3.90 -5.36 -5.22
CA LEU A 28 4.85 -5.74 -4.16
C LEU A 28 4.95 -7.25 -4.00
N SER A 29 6.09 -7.73 -3.49
CA SER A 29 6.26 -9.12 -3.09
C SER A 29 5.87 -9.30 -1.63
N GLN A 30 5.72 -10.57 -1.24
CA GLN A 30 5.55 -10.93 0.17
C GLN A 30 6.77 -10.47 1.00
N ASP A 31 7.99 -10.55 0.47
CA ASP A 31 9.21 -10.04 1.11
C ASP A 31 9.17 -8.51 1.37
N ASP A 32 8.67 -7.73 0.41
CA ASP A 32 8.51 -6.27 0.58
C ASP A 32 7.47 -5.97 1.68
N THR A 33 6.41 -6.77 1.71
CA THR A 33 5.34 -6.68 2.72
C THR A 33 5.89 -6.96 4.12
N GLU A 34 6.69 -8.02 4.28
CA GLU A 34 7.34 -8.35 5.56
C GLU A 34 8.32 -7.25 5.99
N THR A 35 9.06 -6.68 5.05
CA THR A 35 9.97 -5.55 5.30
C THR A 35 9.19 -4.32 5.76
N ALA A 36 8.09 -3.97 5.08
CA ALA A 36 7.21 -2.87 5.45
C ALA A 36 6.61 -3.06 6.86
N LEU A 37 6.13 -4.26 7.20
CA LEU A 37 5.58 -4.58 8.52
C LEU A 37 6.63 -4.51 9.62
N SER A 38 7.85 -5.01 9.35
CA SER A 38 8.97 -4.95 10.28
C SER A 38 9.38 -3.50 10.57
N GLN A 39 9.44 -2.67 9.54
CA GLN A 39 9.74 -1.24 9.64
C GLN A 39 8.62 -0.47 10.35
N ARG A 40 7.34 -0.81 10.12
CA ARG A 40 6.18 -0.22 10.82
C ARG A 40 6.15 -0.52 12.31
N ARG A 41 6.80 -1.61 12.76
CA ARG A 41 6.90 -1.97 14.18
C ARG A 41 7.67 -0.95 15.04
N SER A 42 8.38 -0.02 14.41
CA SER A 42 8.98 1.13 15.09
C SER A 42 7.89 2.12 15.55
N ALA A 43 7.94 2.53 16.82
CA ALA A 43 6.94 3.43 17.41
C ALA A 43 6.76 4.76 16.65
N VAL A 44 7.79 5.22 15.93
CA VAL A 44 7.73 6.38 15.05
C VAL A 44 6.90 6.11 13.78
N ASN A 45 7.04 4.91 13.18
CA ASN A 45 6.34 4.54 11.95
C ASN A 45 4.91 4.06 12.20
N ILE A 46 4.61 3.56 13.41
CA ILE A 46 3.25 3.19 13.80
C ILE A 46 2.31 4.40 13.87
N GLN A 47 2.87 5.59 14.15
CA GLN A 47 2.13 6.85 14.20
C GLN A 47 2.03 7.54 12.84
N LEU A 48 2.85 7.15 11.87
CA LEU A 48 2.76 7.67 10.50
C LEU A 48 1.57 7.05 9.79
N HIS A 49 0.94 7.85 8.92
CA HIS A 49 -0.07 7.34 8.00
C HIS A 49 0.55 6.25 7.11
N PRO A 50 -0.10 5.09 6.92
CA PRO A 50 0.48 3.99 6.15
C PRO A 50 0.83 4.39 4.72
N LEU A 51 0.07 5.29 4.11
CA LEU A 51 0.39 5.89 2.80
C LEU A 51 1.72 6.66 2.82
N GLU A 52 1.93 7.53 3.81
CA GLU A 52 3.17 8.30 3.96
C GLU A 52 4.37 7.40 4.28
N PHE A 53 4.15 6.40 5.13
CA PHE A 53 5.16 5.41 5.47
C PHE A 53 5.58 4.61 4.24
N LEU A 54 4.62 4.07 3.48
CA LEU A 54 4.89 3.32 2.24
C LEU A 54 5.61 4.20 1.19
N ALA A 55 5.14 5.43 0.99
CA ALA A 55 5.78 6.37 0.07
C ALA A 55 7.21 6.72 0.51
N SER A 56 7.46 6.82 1.81
CA SER A 56 8.81 7.04 2.37
C SER A 56 9.73 5.84 2.21
N GLN A 57 9.19 4.61 2.19
CA GLN A 57 9.99 3.42 1.90
C GLN A 57 10.40 3.33 0.43
N GLN A 58 9.68 4.03 -0.47
CA GLN A 58 10.01 4.08 -1.89
C GLN A 58 10.20 2.68 -2.50
N PHE A 59 9.33 1.74 -2.14
CA PHE A 59 9.41 0.36 -2.61
C PHE A 59 9.44 0.30 -4.14
N ASP A 60 10.17 -0.67 -4.66
CA ASP A 60 10.30 -0.84 -6.10
C ASP A 60 9.04 -1.53 -6.64
N ASP A 61 8.47 -0.95 -7.69
CA ASP A 61 7.26 -1.47 -8.34
C ASP A 61 7.64 -2.71 -9.16
N LEU A 62 7.24 -3.89 -8.69
CA LEU A 62 7.55 -5.15 -9.38
C LEU A 62 6.84 -5.27 -10.73
N LYS A 63 5.71 -4.56 -10.88
CA LYS A 63 4.95 -4.47 -12.12
C LYS A 63 5.62 -3.52 -13.12
N ARG A 64 6.36 -2.53 -12.64
CA ARG A 64 7.07 -1.53 -13.43
C ARG A 64 8.53 -1.44 -13.00
N PRO A 65 9.41 -2.31 -13.52
CA PRO A 65 10.82 -2.27 -13.18
C PRO A 65 11.41 -0.89 -13.46
N GLY A 66 11.90 -0.21 -12.42
CA GLY A 66 12.46 1.13 -12.47
C GLY A 66 11.52 2.26 -12.03
N LYS A 67 10.28 1.96 -11.63
CA LYS A 67 9.37 2.91 -11.00
C LYS A 67 9.23 2.60 -9.52
N LYS A 68 9.07 3.63 -8.70
CA LYS A 68 8.87 3.50 -7.26
C LYS A 68 7.39 3.62 -6.92
N LEU A 69 7.00 2.99 -5.82
CA LEU A 69 5.68 3.13 -5.23
C LEU A 69 5.59 4.48 -4.53
N ASP A 70 5.24 5.48 -5.32
CA ASP A 70 4.94 6.83 -4.83
C ASP A 70 3.52 6.91 -4.27
N LEU A 71 3.28 7.95 -3.45
CA LEU A 71 1.98 8.26 -2.85
C LEU A 71 0.85 8.32 -3.88
N GLU A 72 1.13 8.83 -5.07
CA GLU A 72 0.17 8.87 -6.19
C GLU A 72 -0.23 7.48 -6.66
N THR A 73 0.74 6.57 -6.84
CA THR A 73 0.50 5.19 -7.27
C THR A 73 -0.28 4.42 -6.21
N LEU A 74 0.08 4.59 -4.93
CA LEU A 74 -0.62 3.98 -3.79
C LEU A 74 -2.06 4.48 -3.67
N THR A 75 -2.30 5.77 -3.88
CA THR A 75 -3.65 6.35 -3.83
C THR A 75 -4.48 5.90 -5.04
N ALA A 76 -3.85 5.79 -6.22
CA ALA A 76 -4.50 5.31 -7.42
C ALA A 76 -4.89 3.82 -7.33
N SER A 77 -4.03 2.96 -6.74
CA SER A 77 -4.36 1.55 -6.54
C SER A 77 -5.55 1.38 -5.60
N LEU A 78 -5.58 2.14 -4.49
CA LEU A 78 -6.70 2.13 -3.54
C LEU A 78 -8.00 2.69 -4.11
N ALA A 79 -7.93 3.63 -5.06
CA ALA A 79 -9.11 4.17 -5.74
C ALA A 79 -9.67 3.21 -6.80
N GLN A 80 -8.87 2.24 -7.23
CA GLN A 80 -9.25 1.24 -8.24
C GLN A 80 -9.76 -0.07 -7.62
N ALA A 81 -9.52 -0.27 -6.32
CA ALA A 81 -9.93 -1.42 -5.52
C ALA A 81 -11.38 -1.31 -4.99
#